data_AF-A0A9W6TW15-F1
#
_entry.id   AF-A0A9W6TW15-F1
#
_cell.length_a   1.000
_cell.length_b   1.000
_cell.length_c   1.000
_cell.angle_alpha   90.00
_cell.angle_beta   90.00
_cell.angle_gamma   90.00
#
_symmetry.space_group_name_H-M   'P 1'
#
loop_
_entity.id
_entity.type
_entity.pdbx_description
1 polymer ?
#
loop_
_entity_poly.entity_id
_entity_poly.type
_entity_poly.pdbx_seq_one_letter_code
_entity_poly.pdbx_strand_id
1 'polypeptide(L)'
;MSRTNSDTQERAIDSAMVAQIRAKMEAINMQLNYRDWFWGGKTLEEVRALLHLPATGEAVGHVNWTAYLNYLKYIKEREVEAANAAMVEAIKWKLTYKGWFLDGKSFKQVRAILGIAEKGDDVDNVNWEIFQNYLKFVKEYAKQFT
;
A
#
# COMPACT_ATOMS: atom_id res chain seq x y z
N MET A 1 -67.41 25.90 1.07
CA MET A 1 -66.36 25.06 1.69
C MET A 1 -66.57 23.63 1.25
N SER A 2 -65.61 23.06 0.52
CA SER A 2 -65.34 21.62 0.48
C SER A 2 -63.90 21.48 0.02
N ARG A 3 -63.03 21.22 0.99
CA ARG A 3 -61.62 20.85 0.79
C ARG A 3 -61.58 19.34 0.58
N THR A 4 -60.94 18.89 -0.49
CA THR A 4 -60.38 17.53 -0.55
C THR A 4 -58.88 17.66 -0.81
N ASN A 5 -58.12 17.47 0.27
CA ASN A 5 -56.70 17.14 0.27
C ASN A 5 -56.50 15.73 -0.33
N SER A 6 -55.35 15.53 -0.99
CA SER A 6 -54.56 14.27 -1.04
C SER A 6 -53.62 14.37 -2.26
N ASP A 7 -52.60 15.22 -2.25
CA ASP A 7 -51.25 14.90 -1.74
C ASP A 7 -50.93 13.41 -1.59
N THR A 8 -50.80 12.70 -2.72
CA THR A 8 -49.97 11.49 -2.77
C THR A 8 -49.31 11.34 -4.15
N GLN A 9 -48.34 12.22 -4.46
CA GLN A 9 -47.29 11.85 -5.40
C GLN A 9 -46.36 10.85 -4.70
N GLU A 10 -46.78 9.59 -4.69
CA GLU A 10 -45.93 8.47 -4.33
C GLU A 10 -44.77 8.46 -5.34
N ARG A 11 -43.59 8.94 -4.92
CA ARG A 11 -42.37 8.89 -5.74
C ARG A 11 -42.06 7.42 -6.00
N ALA A 12 -42.52 6.89 -7.13
CA ALA A 12 -42.08 5.59 -7.62
C ALA A 12 -40.55 5.63 -7.74
N ILE A 13 -39.87 4.91 -6.85
CA ILE A 13 -38.42 4.80 -6.91
C ILE A 13 -38.10 4.05 -8.20
N ASP A 14 -37.37 4.70 -9.11
CA ASP A 14 -36.94 4.10 -10.37
C ASP A 14 -36.12 2.84 -10.08
N SER A 15 -36.60 1.69 -10.56
CA SER A 15 -35.96 0.39 -10.38
C SER A 15 -34.56 0.36 -10.99
N ALA A 16 -34.31 1.14 -12.05
CA ALA A 16 -32.98 1.28 -12.63
C ALA A 16 -32.02 2.01 -11.67
N MET A 17 -32.50 3.04 -10.97
CA MET A 17 -31.70 3.76 -9.98
C MET A 17 -31.36 2.88 -8.77
N VAL A 18 -32.31 2.06 -8.30
CA VAL A 18 -32.05 1.08 -7.23
C VAL A 18 -31.03 0.03 -7.66
N ALA A 19 -31.13 -0.48 -8.89
CA ALA A 19 -30.17 -1.43 -9.43
C ALA A 19 -28.75 -0.85 -9.53
N GLN A 20 -28.61 0.41 -9.97
CA GLN A 20 -27.32 1.10 -10.01
C GLN A 20 -26.71 1.29 -8.62
N ILE A 21 -27.52 1.68 -7.62
CA ILE A 21 -27.03 1.83 -6.23
C ILE A 21 -26.56 0.48 -5.68
N ARG A 22 -27.32 -0.60 -5.91
CA ARG A 22 -26.95 -1.95 -5.50
C ARG A 22 -25.64 -2.41 -6.12
N ALA A 23 -25.48 -2.24 -7.44
CA ALA A 23 -24.25 -2.60 -8.14
C ALA A 23 -23.02 -1.82 -7.60
N LYS A 24 -23.20 -0.54 -7.25
CA LYS A 24 -22.14 0.26 -6.62
C LYS A 24 -21.79 -0.25 -5.23
N MET A 25 -22.78 -0.61 -4.41
CA MET A 25 -22.55 -1.19 -3.08
C MET A 25 -21.83 -2.53 -3.17
N GLU A 26 -22.23 -3.40 -4.10
CA GLU A 26 -21.56 -4.68 -4.36
C GLU A 26 -20.11 -4.48 -4.79
N ALA A 27 -19.83 -3.51 -5.67
CA ALA A 27 -18.47 -3.17 -6.07
C ALA A 27 -17.62 -2.65 -4.91
N ILE A 28 -18.18 -1.79 -4.04
CA ILE A 28 -17.50 -1.30 -2.83
C ILE A 28 -17.20 -2.45 -1.88
N ASN A 29 -18.18 -3.31 -1.60
CA ASN A 29 -18.00 -4.48 -0.75
C ASN A 29 -16.90 -5.40 -1.28
N MET A 30 -16.84 -5.58 -2.60
CA MET A 30 -15.79 -6.39 -3.21
C MET A 30 -14.39 -5.77 -3.04
N GLN A 31 -14.26 -4.44 -3.17
CA GLN A 31 -12.99 -3.74 -2.90
C GLN A 31 -12.56 -3.85 -1.42
N LEU A 32 -13.53 -3.80 -0.50
CA LEU A 32 -13.27 -4.03 0.94
C LEU A 32 -12.81 -5.46 1.18
N ASN A 33 -13.44 -6.45 0.55
CA ASN A 33 -13.01 -7.85 0.63
C ASN A 33 -11.57 -8.03 0.14
N TYR A 34 -11.19 -7.44 -1.00
CA TYR A 34 -9.81 -7.51 -1.51
C TYR A 34 -8.81 -6.97 -0.50
N ARG A 35 -9.12 -5.81 0.09
CA ARG A 35 -8.30 -5.21 1.13
C ARG A 35 -8.17 -6.16 2.32
N ASP A 36 -9.28 -6.67 2.83
CA ASP A 36 -9.29 -7.49 4.04
C ASP A 36 -8.59 -8.85 3.80
N TRP A 37 -8.71 -9.44 2.61
CA TRP A 37 -7.95 -10.64 2.23
C TRP A 37 -6.45 -10.38 2.14
N PHE A 38 -6.05 -9.28 1.51
CA PHE A 38 -4.64 -8.91 1.38
C PHE A 38 -3.99 -8.67 2.74
N TRP A 39 -4.57 -7.79 3.56
CA TRP A 39 -4.02 -7.49 4.90
C TRP A 39 -4.18 -8.63 5.90
N GLY A 40 -5.22 -9.45 5.73
CA GLY A 40 -5.41 -10.68 6.50
C GLY A 40 -4.46 -11.81 6.10
N GLY A 41 -3.59 -11.61 5.10
CA GLY A 41 -2.60 -12.59 4.66
C GLY A 41 -3.20 -13.82 3.98
N LYS A 42 -4.36 -13.68 3.34
CA LYS A 42 -5.02 -14.81 2.65
C LYS A 42 -4.22 -15.29 1.45
N THR A 43 -4.05 -16.61 1.34
CA THR A 43 -3.39 -17.21 0.17
C THR A 43 -4.30 -17.13 -1.05
N LEU A 44 -3.71 -17.29 -2.24
CA LEU A 44 -4.48 -17.31 -3.48
C LEU A 44 -5.48 -18.47 -3.50
N GLU A 45 -5.11 -19.63 -2.96
CA GLU A 45 -5.98 -20.80 -2.82
C GLU A 45 -7.19 -20.51 -1.90
N GLU A 46 -6.96 -19.85 -0.76
CA GLU A 46 -8.03 -19.45 0.15
C GLU A 46 -9.00 -18.47 -0.53
N VAL A 47 -8.48 -17.49 -1.27
CA VAL A 47 -9.33 -16.53 -1.99
C VAL A 47 -10.11 -17.21 -3.12
N ARG A 48 -9.52 -18.19 -3.82
CA ARG A 48 -10.25 -19.01 -4.80
C ARG A 48 -11.39 -19.76 -4.13
N ALA A 49 -11.16 -20.35 -2.96
CA ALA A 49 -12.20 -21.05 -2.20
C ALA A 49 -13.33 -20.10 -1.77
N LEU A 50 -13.00 -18.89 -1.28
CA LEU A 50 -13.99 -17.85 -0.91
C LEU A 50 -14.83 -17.38 -2.10
N LEU A 51 -14.26 -17.38 -3.30
CA LEU A 51 -14.95 -17.07 -4.55
C LEU A 51 -15.64 -18.27 -5.18
N HIS A 52 -15.63 -19.43 -4.51
CA HIS A 52 -16.19 -20.69 -4.99
C HIS A 52 -15.61 -21.13 -6.35
N LEU A 53 -14.34 -20.78 -6.61
CA LEU A 53 -13.64 -21.18 -7.82
C LEU A 53 -13.03 -22.59 -7.68
N PRO A 54 -12.82 -23.30 -8.79
CA PRO A 54 -12.02 -24.53 -8.79
C PRO A 54 -10.66 -24.28 -8.13
N ALA A 55 -10.11 -25.27 -7.42
CA ALA A 55 -8.83 -25.11 -6.71
C ALA A 55 -7.67 -24.72 -7.64
N THR A 56 -7.70 -25.18 -8.89
CA THR A 56 -6.66 -24.93 -9.90
C THR A 56 -7.27 -24.58 -11.26
N GLY A 57 -6.43 -24.09 -12.16
CA GLY A 57 -6.82 -23.79 -13.54
C GLY A 57 -7.60 -22.49 -13.73
N GLU A 58 -7.84 -22.16 -14.99
CA GLU A 58 -8.69 -21.04 -15.36
C GLU A 58 -10.16 -21.43 -15.25
N ALA A 59 -10.99 -20.49 -14.80
CA ALA A 59 -12.44 -20.69 -14.64
C ALA A 59 -13.23 -19.63 -15.41
N VAL A 60 -12.86 -19.37 -16.67
CA VAL A 60 -13.37 -18.24 -17.48
C VAL A 60 -14.91 -18.15 -17.53
N GLY A 61 -15.61 -19.28 -17.48
CA GLY A 61 -17.09 -19.31 -17.45
C GLY A 61 -17.72 -19.13 -16.07
N HIS A 62 -16.94 -19.03 -14.99
CA HIS A 62 -17.44 -18.91 -13.63
C HIS A 62 -17.74 -17.45 -13.28
N VAL A 63 -18.87 -17.22 -12.58
CA VAL A 63 -19.40 -15.88 -12.28
C VAL A 63 -18.40 -15.01 -11.49
N ASN A 64 -17.60 -15.64 -10.64
CA ASN A 64 -16.60 -14.98 -9.78
C ASN A 64 -15.19 -14.93 -10.37
N TRP A 65 -14.99 -15.41 -11.61
CA TRP A 65 -13.65 -15.44 -12.20
C TRP A 65 -13.06 -14.05 -12.38
N THR A 66 -13.87 -13.11 -12.87
CA THR A 66 -13.47 -11.71 -12.99
C THR A 66 -13.12 -11.09 -11.64
N ALA A 67 -13.81 -11.46 -10.56
CA ALA A 67 -13.46 -10.99 -9.20
C ALA A 67 -12.07 -11.49 -8.78
N TYR A 68 -11.73 -12.74 -9.06
CA TYR A 68 -10.39 -13.28 -8.79
C TYR A 68 -9.29 -12.58 -9.60
N LEU A 69 -9.51 -12.33 -10.90
CA LEU A 69 -8.56 -11.58 -11.72
C LEU A 69 -8.35 -10.15 -11.20
N ASN A 70 -9.43 -9.49 -10.75
CA ASN A 70 -9.36 -8.17 -10.15
C ASN A 70 -8.59 -8.18 -8.82
N TYR A 71 -8.72 -9.25 -8.02
CA TYR A 71 -7.92 -9.42 -6.81
C TYR A 71 -6.42 -9.61 -7.12
N LEU A 72 -6.07 -10.39 -8.15
CA LEU A 72 -4.67 -10.52 -8.59
C LEU A 72 -4.09 -9.17 -9.04
N LYS A 73 -4.89 -8.37 -9.76
CA LYS A 73 -4.51 -6.99 -10.13
C LYS A 73 -4.31 -6.12 -8.89
N TYR A 74 -5.20 -6.21 -7.91
CA TYR A 74 -5.11 -5.48 -6.65
C TYR A 74 -3.81 -5.81 -5.90
N ILE A 75 -3.43 -7.10 -5.79
CA ILE A 75 -2.16 -7.52 -5.17
C ILE A 75 -0.97 -6.83 -5.87
N LYS A 76 -0.93 -6.90 -7.20
CA LYS A 76 0.16 -6.31 -7.99
C LYS A 76 0.26 -4.80 -7.80
N GLU A 77 -0.87 -4.10 -7.73
CA GLU A 77 -0.90 -2.66 -7.45
C GLU A 77 -0.32 -2.35 -6.07
N ARG A 78 -0.64 -3.14 -5.05
CA ARG A 78 -0.07 -2.97 -3.69
C ARG A 78 1.42 -3.26 -3.62
N GLU A 79 1.90 -4.27 -4.31
CA GLU A 79 3.34 -4.56 -4.41
C GLU A 79 4.10 -3.39 -5.06
N VAL A 80 3.55 -2.82 -6.14
CA VAL A 80 4.13 -1.66 -6.81
C VAL A 80 4.12 -0.43 -5.90
N GLU A 81 3.02 -0.17 -5.18
CA GLU A 81 2.95 0.91 -4.19
C GLU A 81 4.01 0.77 -3.09
N ALA A 82 4.18 -0.44 -2.54
CA ALA A 82 5.17 -0.71 -1.52
C ALA A 82 6.61 -0.52 -2.05
N ALA A 83 6.89 -0.99 -3.27
CA ALA A 83 8.18 -0.79 -3.91
C ALA A 83 8.47 0.69 -4.18
N ASN A 84 7.47 1.44 -4.65
CA ASN A 84 7.59 2.88 -4.87
C ASN A 84 7.83 3.63 -3.55
N ALA A 85 7.13 3.26 -2.47
CA ALA A 85 7.33 3.84 -1.16
C ALA A 85 8.76 3.57 -0.64
N ALA A 86 9.26 2.35 -0.79
CA ALA A 86 10.64 2.00 -0.44
C ALA A 86 11.67 2.80 -1.27
N MET A 87 11.42 2.99 -2.57
CA MET A 87 12.27 3.80 -3.43
C MET A 87 12.29 5.28 -3.02
N VAL A 88 11.14 5.85 -2.69
CA VAL A 88 11.03 7.23 -2.20
C VAL A 88 11.79 7.40 -0.88
N GLU A 89 11.66 6.43 0.03
CA GLU A 89 12.37 6.46 1.31
C GLU A 89 13.89 6.36 1.12
N ALA A 90 14.35 5.49 0.21
CA ALA A 90 15.76 5.41 -0.16
C ALA A 90 16.30 6.72 -0.76
N ILE A 91 15.49 7.43 -1.57
CA ILE A 91 15.86 8.75 -2.12
C ILE A 91 15.99 9.78 -1.01
N LYS A 92 15.06 9.83 -0.05
CA LYS A 92 15.15 10.74 1.10
C LYS A 92 16.43 10.51 1.88
N TRP A 93 16.77 9.24 2.17
CA TRP A 93 18.01 8.92 2.88
C TRP A 93 19.25 9.34 2.11
N LYS A 94 19.30 9.12 0.79
CA LYS A 94 20.41 9.63 -0.05
C LYS A 94 20.55 11.15 0.02
N LEU A 95 19.44 11.90 0.02
CA LEU A 95 19.46 13.35 0.17
C LEU A 95 19.96 13.77 1.56
N THR A 96 19.48 13.11 2.61
CA THR A 96 19.93 13.31 3.99
C THR A 96 21.43 13.08 4.13
N TYR A 97 21.94 11.97 3.61
CA TYR A 97 23.37 11.64 3.64
C TYR A 97 24.22 12.68 2.90
N LYS A 98 23.76 13.10 1.71
CA LYS A 98 24.41 14.17 0.95
C LYS A 98 24.45 15.47 1.75
N GLY A 99 23.35 15.83 2.41
CA GLY A 99 23.28 17.00 3.29
C GLY A 99 24.29 16.91 4.43
N TRP A 100 24.34 15.80 5.17
CA TRP A 100 25.32 15.60 6.24
C TRP A 100 26.77 15.68 5.76
N PHE A 101 27.05 15.10 4.59
CA PHE A 101 28.39 15.16 4.00
C PHE A 101 28.78 16.59 3.60
N LEU A 102 27.90 17.32 2.90
CA LEU A 102 28.17 18.70 2.45
C LEU A 102 28.25 19.70 3.61
N ASP A 103 27.48 19.47 4.67
CA ASP A 103 27.59 20.21 5.93
C ASP A 103 28.89 19.92 6.70
N GLY A 104 29.70 18.96 6.25
CA GLY A 104 30.93 18.55 6.92
C GLY A 104 30.70 17.87 8.27
N LYS A 105 29.54 17.22 8.49
CA LYS A 105 29.25 16.56 9.76
C LYS A 105 30.22 15.41 10.01
N SER A 106 30.81 15.39 11.20
CA SER A 106 31.64 14.28 11.67
C SER A 106 30.79 13.03 11.94
N PHE A 107 31.42 11.84 11.91
CA PHE A 107 30.73 10.60 12.28
C PHE A 107 30.14 10.64 13.68
N LYS A 108 30.80 11.30 14.65
CA LYS A 108 30.26 11.49 16.00
C LYS A 108 28.94 12.26 15.97
N GLN A 109 28.84 13.32 15.17
CA GLN A 109 27.61 14.10 15.05
C GLN A 109 26.49 13.30 14.37
N VAL A 110 26.81 12.52 13.33
CA VAL A 110 25.81 11.68 12.66
C VAL A 110 25.30 10.57 13.58
N ARG A 111 26.18 9.93 14.36
CA ARG A 111 25.77 8.94 15.37
C ARG A 111 24.88 9.56 16.44
N ALA A 112 25.19 10.77 16.89
CA ALA A 112 24.33 11.51 17.82
C ALA A 112 22.95 11.83 17.23
N ILE A 113 22.87 12.25 15.96
CA ILE A 113 21.61 12.48 15.24
C ILE A 113 20.75 11.20 15.19
N LEU A 114 21.40 10.06 14.99
CA LEU A 114 20.74 8.75 14.88
C LEU A 114 20.47 8.09 16.25
N GLY A 115 20.90 8.70 17.36
CA GLY A 115 20.77 8.11 18.69
C GLY A 115 21.57 6.82 18.85
N ILE A 116 22.68 6.69 18.16
CA ILE A 116 23.57 5.51 18.16
C ILE A 116 24.72 5.74 19.15
N ALA A 117 25.19 4.68 19.80
CA ALA A 117 26.38 4.73 20.66
C ALA A 117 27.56 5.43 19.96
N GLU A 118 28.30 6.28 20.69
CA GLU A 118 29.38 7.11 20.11
C GLU A 118 30.50 6.28 19.47
N LYS A 119 30.74 5.06 19.98
CA LYS A 119 31.83 4.17 19.56
C LYS A 119 31.35 2.72 19.48
N GLY A 120 32.10 1.91 18.75
CA GLY A 120 31.82 0.49 18.57
C GLY A 120 30.68 0.23 17.59
N ASP A 121 30.31 -1.03 17.49
CA ASP A 121 29.12 -1.43 16.76
C ASP A 121 27.91 -1.39 17.70
N ASP A 122 26.75 -1.00 17.17
CA ASP A 122 25.49 -0.86 17.92
C ASP A 122 24.39 -1.63 17.18
N VAL A 123 24.62 -2.92 16.93
CA VAL A 123 23.81 -3.76 16.03
C VAL A 123 22.35 -3.91 16.45
N ASP A 124 22.08 -3.73 17.75
CA ASP A 124 20.72 -3.83 18.30
C ASP A 124 19.93 -2.52 18.13
N ASN A 125 20.59 -1.43 17.71
CA ASN A 125 19.95 -0.15 17.44
C ASN A 125 19.25 -0.15 16.08
N VAL A 126 17.97 0.22 16.06
CA VAL A 126 17.16 0.29 14.84
C VAL A 126 17.74 1.21 13.75
N ASN A 127 18.57 2.19 14.14
CA ASN A 127 19.20 3.12 13.20
C ASN A 127 20.62 2.70 12.79
N TRP A 128 21.13 1.57 13.29
CA TRP A 128 22.48 1.10 12.97
C TRP A 128 22.70 0.92 11.47
N GLU A 129 21.73 0.32 10.79
CA GLU A 129 21.79 0.12 9.35
C GLU A 129 21.83 1.44 8.57
N ILE A 130 21.12 2.47 9.04
CA ILE A 130 21.15 3.83 8.46
C ILE A 130 22.58 4.39 8.56
N PHE A 131 23.25 4.22 9.71
CA PHE A 131 24.62 4.67 9.87
C PHE A 131 25.60 3.90 8.97
N GLN A 132 25.46 2.58 8.85
CA GLN A 132 26.26 1.77 7.92
C GLN A 132 26.07 2.21 6.46
N ASN A 133 24.83 2.48 6.06
CA ASN A 133 24.51 3.00 4.73
C ASN A 133 25.12 4.39 4.50
N TYR A 134 25.14 5.25 5.51
CA TYR A 134 25.83 6.54 5.45
C TYR A 134 27.34 6.37 5.25
N LEU A 135 28.01 5.48 5.99
CA LEU A 135 29.43 5.20 5.82
C LEU A 135 29.76 4.73 4.38
N LYS A 136 28.92 3.84 3.83
CA LYS A 136 29.04 3.39 2.44
C LYS A 136 28.87 4.54 1.46
N PHE A 137 27.86 5.40 1.66
CA PHE A 137 27.64 6.60 0.86
C PHE A 137 28.86 7.51 0.87
N VAL A 138 29.44 7.81 2.04
CA VAL A 138 30.63 8.67 2.15
C VAL A 138 31.81 8.06 1.37
N LYS A 139 32.04 6.75 1.51
CA LYS A 139 33.12 6.04 0.79
C LYS A 139 32.94 6.07 -0.73
N GLU A 140 31.71 6.00 -1.23
CA GLU A 140 31.41 6.02 -2.67
C GLU A 140 31.37 7.44 -3.24
N TYR A 141 30.77 8.38 -2.52
CA TYR A 141 30.58 9.76 -2.94
C TYR A 141 31.89 10.57 -2.87
N ALA A 142 32.73 10.33 -1.87
CA ALA A 142 34.03 11.00 -1.76
C ALA A 142 34.95 10.72 -2.96
N LYS A 143 34.82 9.55 -3.60
CA LYS A 143 35.59 9.20 -4.81
C LYS A 143 35.33 10.13 -6.00
N GLN A 144 34.25 10.89 -5.98
CA GLN A 144 33.94 11.85 -7.04
C GLN A 144 34.75 13.15 -6.91
N PHE A 145 35.43 13.36 -5.77
CA PHE A 145 36.17 14.58 -5.44
C PHE A 145 37.67 14.33 -5.23
N THR A 146 38.14 13.10 -5.43
CA THR A 146 39.55 12.66 -5.35
C THR A 146 40.03 12.20 -6.70
#